data_AF-A0A364L3M2-F1
#
_entry.id   AF-A0A364L3M2-F1
#
_cell.length_a   1.000
_cell.length_b   1.000
_cell.length_c   1.000
_cell.angle_alpha   90.00
_cell.angle_beta   90.00
_cell.angle_gamma   90.00
#
_symmetry.space_group_name_H-M   'P 1'
#
loop_
_entity.id
_entity.type
_entity.pdbx_description
1 polymer ?
#
loop_
_entity_poly.entity_id
_entity_poly.type
_entity_poly.pdbx_seq_one_letter_code
_entity_poly.pdbx_strand_id
1 'polypeptide(L)'
;MTHYIQDFVHELSLRDPEAFWSKQAENLYWHKMPSRALSQNMKEVANDASYQHWSWFQDGEFSTTYNCVDRHVKAGRGNDIAIIWESPVTKTTETYSYRQLLEQVELFAGVLPEEGVKKGDTVVIYSI
;
A
#
# COMPACT_ATOMS: atom_id res chain seq x y z
N MET A 1 32.79 18.56 3.22
CA MET A 1 31.64 17.79 3.73
C MET A 1 31.18 16.90 2.61
N THR A 2 31.16 15.59 2.82
CA THR A 2 30.63 14.63 1.83
C THR A 2 29.12 14.78 1.83
N HIS A 3 28.55 15.39 0.79
CA HIS A 3 27.10 15.38 0.61
C HIS A 3 26.70 14.01 0.11
N TYR A 4 25.90 13.30 0.91
CA TYR A 4 25.38 12.02 0.49
C TYR A 4 24.09 12.22 -0.31
N ILE A 5 23.74 11.27 -1.17
CA ILE A 5 22.50 11.33 -1.94
C ILE A 5 21.26 11.42 -1.05
N GLN A 6 21.32 10.87 0.17
CA GLN A 6 20.21 10.96 1.12
C GLN A 6 19.99 12.39 1.60
N ASP A 7 21.04 13.20 1.77
CA ASP A 7 20.93 14.59 2.21
C ASP A 7 20.14 15.41 1.18
N PHE A 8 20.48 15.24 -0.10
CA PHE A 8 19.80 15.89 -1.21
C PHE A 8 18.33 15.47 -1.31
N VAL A 9 18.04 14.17 -1.21
CA VAL A 9 16.66 13.65 -1.25
C VAL A 9 15.84 14.15 -0.06
N HIS A 10 16.44 14.20 1.13
CA HIS A 10 15.81 14.73 2.33
C HIS A 10 15.47 16.21 2.18
N GLU A 11 16.43 17.03 1.76
CA GLU A 11 16.22 18.45 1.48
C GLU A 11 15.11 18.69 0.46
N LEU A 12 15.07 17.91 -0.63
CA LEU A 12 14.01 18.00 -1.63
C LEU A 12 12.62 17.69 -1.04
N SER A 13 12.51 16.65 -0.21
CA SER A 13 11.25 16.28 0.43
C SER A 13 10.71 17.33 1.40
N LEU A 14 11.58 18.14 1.99
CA LEU A 14 11.20 19.23 2.90
C LEU A 14 10.88 20.53 2.16
N ARG A 15 11.64 20.83 1.09
CA ARG A 15 11.51 22.10 0.36
C ARG A 15 10.21 22.18 -0.45
N ASP A 16 9.84 21.08 -1.11
CA ASP A 16 8.60 20.98 -1.88
C ASP A 16 8.01 19.56 -1.72
N PRO A 17 7.33 19.29 -0.59
CA PRO A 17 6.77 17.97 -0.31
C PRO A 17 5.72 17.56 -1.34
N GLU A 18 4.97 18.52 -1.91
CA GLU A 18 3.93 18.21 -2.88
C GLU A 18 4.52 17.66 -4.17
N ALA A 19 5.48 18.38 -4.77
CA ALA A 19 6.13 17.92 -5.99
C ALA A 19 6.92 16.62 -5.74
N PHE A 20 7.60 16.53 -4.60
CA PHE A 20 8.38 15.35 -4.23
C PHE A 20 7.49 14.10 -4.15
N TRP A 21 6.41 14.14 -3.37
CA TRP A 21 5.54 12.97 -3.17
C TRP A 21 4.66 12.68 -4.37
N SER A 22 4.27 13.69 -5.16
CA SER A 22 3.58 13.47 -6.44
C SER A 22 4.45 12.65 -7.39
N LYS A 23 5.76 12.93 -7.44
CA LYS A 23 6.70 12.13 -8.24
C LYS A 23 6.83 10.71 -7.72
N GLN A 24 6.86 10.51 -6.40
CA GLN A 24 6.94 9.16 -5.83
C GLN A 24 5.68 8.34 -6.07
N ALA A 25 4.51 8.98 -6.14
CA ALA A 25 3.24 8.31 -6.42
C ALA A 25 3.24 7.61 -7.79
N GLU A 26 4.01 8.09 -8.77
CA GLU A 26 4.13 7.47 -10.09
C GLU A 26 4.73 6.04 -10.05
N ASN A 27 5.37 5.64 -8.95
CA ASN A 27 5.90 4.28 -8.77
C ASN A 27 4.81 3.24 -8.43
N LEU A 28 3.58 3.69 -8.17
CA LEU A 28 2.43 2.85 -7.91
C LEU A 28 1.50 2.84 -9.12
N TYR A 29 0.79 1.73 -9.28
CA TYR A 29 -0.33 1.67 -10.19
C TYR A 29 -1.56 2.27 -9.51
N TRP A 30 -2.09 3.32 -10.11
CA TRP A 30 -3.34 3.97 -9.72
C TRP A 30 -4.45 3.64 -10.72
N HIS A 31 -5.63 3.30 -10.23
CA HIS A 31 -6.84 3.28 -11.05
C HIS A 31 -7.27 4.71 -11.40
N LYS A 32 -7.07 5.64 -10.46
CA LYS A 32 -7.21 7.08 -10.65
C LYS A 32 -6.04 7.76 -9.97
N MET A 33 -5.20 8.42 -10.76
CA MET A 33 -4.06 9.18 -10.22
C MET A 33 -4.59 10.32 -9.35
N PRO A 34 -4.04 10.54 -8.14
CA PRO A 34 -4.42 11.66 -7.31
C PRO A 34 -4.01 12.98 -7.97
N SER A 35 -4.86 14.00 -7.87
CA SER A 35 -4.53 15.35 -8.38
C SER A 35 -3.49 16.07 -7.52
N ARG A 36 -3.39 15.69 -6.24
CA ARG A 36 -2.45 16.25 -5.26
C ARG A 36 -1.90 15.18 -4.33
N ALA A 37 -0.63 15.29 -3.96
CA ALA A 37 -0.03 14.38 -2.99
C ALA A 37 -0.41 14.74 -1.56
N LEU A 38 -0.41 16.02 -1.22
CA LEU A 38 -0.58 16.57 0.13
C LEU A 38 -1.54 17.77 0.13
N SER A 39 -2.59 17.64 0.94
CA SER A 39 -3.50 18.73 1.29
C SER A 39 -3.40 19.00 2.78
N GLN A 40 -3.27 20.28 3.15
CA GLN A 40 -3.28 20.73 4.54
C GLN A 40 -4.52 21.58 4.78
N ASN A 41 -5.36 21.15 5.71
CA ASN A 41 -6.62 21.79 6.00
C ASN A 41 -6.79 21.90 7.53
N MET A 42 -7.55 22.87 8.01
CA MET A 42 -8.03 22.85 9.40
C MET A 42 -9.23 21.92 9.48
N LYS A 43 -9.21 20.98 10.42
CA LYS A 43 -10.36 20.10 10.69
C LYS A 43 -10.97 20.49 12.02
N GLU A 44 -12.26 20.83 11.97
CA GLU A 44 -13.06 21.09 13.15
C GLU A 44 -13.48 19.77 13.80
N VAL A 45 -13.47 19.74 15.13
CA VAL A 45 -13.90 18.64 15.98
C VAL A 45 -14.84 19.15 17.05
N ALA A 46 -15.49 18.24 17.78
CA ALA A 46 -16.42 18.60 18.83
C ALA A 46 -15.82 19.60 19.84
N ASN A 47 -16.69 20.48 20.37
CA ASN A 47 -16.37 21.52 21.34
C ASN A 47 -15.50 22.67 20.81
N ASP A 48 -15.79 23.18 19.61
CA ASP A 48 -15.11 24.35 18.99
C ASP A 48 -13.58 24.20 18.87
N ALA A 49 -13.09 22.96 18.90
CA ALA A 49 -11.68 22.66 18.73
C ALA A 49 -11.36 22.50 17.24
N SER A 50 -10.23 23.04 16.80
CA SER A 50 -9.71 22.84 15.46
C SER A 50 -8.24 22.43 15.52
N TYR A 51 -7.83 21.55 14.61
CA TYR A 51 -6.44 21.12 14.49
C TYR A 51 -6.00 21.04 13.03
N GLN A 52 -4.69 21.16 12.81
CA GLN A 52 -4.11 21.01 11.50
C GLN A 52 -4.20 19.54 11.07
N HIS A 53 -4.82 19.30 9.92
CA HIS A 53 -5.02 17.99 9.36
C HIS A 53 -4.32 17.87 8.01
N TRP A 54 -3.52 16.82 7.86
CA TRP A 54 -2.86 16.47 6.63
C TRP A 54 -3.60 15.31 5.99
N SER A 55 -3.93 15.44 4.72
CA SER A 55 -4.48 14.37 3.92
C SER A 55 -3.58 14.10 2.74
N TRP A 56 -3.37 12.81 2.45
CA TRP A 56 -2.50 12.36 1.39
C TRP A 56 -3.33 11.71 0.27
N PHE A 57 -3.06 12.07 -0.98
CA PHE A 57 -3.63 11.45 -2.18
C PHE A 57 -5.18 11.34 -2.17
N GLN A 58 -5.86 12.38 -1.68
CA GLN A 58 -7.29 12.33 -1.30
C GLN A 58 -8.25 11.81 -2.38
N ASP A 59 -8.00 12.15 -3.64
CA ASP A 59 -8.85 11.81 -4.78
C ASP A 59 -8.28 10.65 -5.61
N GLY A 60 -7.18 10.06 -5.16
CA GLY A 60 -6.54 8.91 -5.77
C GLY A 60 -7.25 7.61 -5.43
N GLU A 61 -7.34 6.72 -6.42
CA GLU A 61 -7.94 5.40 -6.25
C GLU A 61 -6.91 4.35 -6.64
N PHE A 62 -6.55 3.47 -5.70
CA PHE A 62 -5.66 2.34 -5.92
C PHE A 62 -6.08 1.16 -5.07
N SER A 63 -5.59 -0.02 -5.44
CA SER A 63 -5.69 -1.24 -4.63
C SER A 63 -4.30 -1.61 -4.12
N THR A 64 -4.18 -1.81 -2.81
CA THR A 64 -2.95 -2.31 -2.18
C THR A 64 -2.61 -3.69 -2.72
N THR A 65 -3.58 -4.62 -2.71
CA THR A 65 -3.40 -5.98 -3.23
C THR A 65 -2.94 -5.97 -4.68
N TYR A 66 -3.54 -5.11 -5.52
CA TYR A 66 -3.14 -5.00 -6.93
C TYR A 66 -1.68 -4.61 -7.11
N ASN A 67 -1.21 -3.64 -6.31
CA ASN A 67 0.17 -3.19 -6.34
C ASN A 67 1.14 -4.20 -5.73
N CYS A 68 0.71 -4.98 -4.75
CA CYS A 68 1.54 -5.96 -4.07
C CYS A 68 1.59 -7.31 -4.78
N VAL A 69 0.57 -7.68 -5.57
CA VAL A 69 0.42 -9.04 -6.13
C VAL A 69 0.10 -8.99 -7.63
N ASP A 70 -1.10 -8.53 -8.00
CA ASP A 70 -1.65 -8.64 -9.36
C ASP A 70 -0.74 -8.03 -10.43
N ARG A 71 -0.22 -6.81 -10.19
CA ARG A 71 0.59 -6.09 -11.18
C ARG A 71 1.86 -6.86 -11.54
N HIS A 72 2.41 -7.64 -10.60
CA HIS A 72 3.61 -8.44 -10.84
C HIS A 72 3.29 -9.63 -11.74
N VAL A 73 2.18 -10.33 -11.48
CA VAL A 73 1.69 -11.41 -12.35
C VAL A 73 1.41 -10.88 -13.75
N LYS A 74 0.68 -9.76 -13.87
CA LYS A 74 0.34 -9.11 -15.16
C LYS A 74 1.56 -8.62 -15.93
N ALA A 75 2.62 -8.21 -15.23
CA ALA A 75 3.89 -7.84 -15.84
C ALA A 75 4.76 -9.04 -16.28
N GLY A 76 4.21 -10.26 -16.26
CA GLY A 76 4.92 -11.47 -16.65
C GLY A 76 5.81 -12.08 -15.57
N ARG A 77 5.80 -11.53 -14.35
CA ARG A 77 6.60 -11.98 -13.21
C ARG A 77 5.89 -13.00 -12.33
N GLY A 78 4.89 -13.69 -12.87
CA GLY A 78 4.06 -14.63 -12.11
C GLY A 78 4.84 -15.81 -11.51
N ASN A 79 5.95 -16.21 -12.15
CA ASN A 79 6.80 -17.31 -11.67
C ASN A 79 7.89 -16.85 -10.68
N ASP A 80 8.07 -15.54 -10.49
CA ASP A 80 9.01 -15.02 -9.50
C ASP A 80 8.50 -15.37 -8.09
N ILE A 81 9.42 -15.66 -7.18
CA ILE A 81 9.11 -15.93 -5.78
C ILE A 81 8.62 -14.63 -5.11
N ALA A 82 7.43 -14.69 -4.51
CA ALA A 82 6.82 -13.61 -3.75
C ALA A 82 7.02 -13.78 -2.23
N ILE A 83 6.82 -15.00 -1.72
CA ILE A 83 6.96 -15.31 -0.29
C ILE A 83 7.85 -16.53 -0.12
N ILE A 84 8.78 -16.45 0.82
CA ILE A 84 9.49 -17.59 1.39
C ILE A 84 9.07 -17.65 2.85
N TRP A 85 8.29 -18.67 3.21
CA TRP A 85 7.89 -18.93 4.58
C TRP A 85 8.76 -20.03 5.15
N GLU A 86 9.40 -19.77 6.29
CA GLU A 86 10.24 -20.72 6.99
C GLU A 86 9.79 -20.85 8.44
N SER A 87 9.42 -22.06 8.84
CA SER A 87 9.07 -22.39 10.21
C SER A 87 10.25 -23.08 10.89
N PRO A 88 10.93 -22.42 11.85
CA PRO A 88 12.04 -23.05 12.57
C PRO A 88 11.58 -24.20 13.48
N VAL A 89 10.31 -24.18 13.91
CA VAL A 89 9.71 -25.19 14.79
C VAL A 89 9.46 -26.48 14.02
N THR A 90 8.83 -26.39 12.85
CA THR A 90 8.51 -27.56 12.01
C THR A 90 9.64 -27.91 11.05
N LYS A 91 10.65 -27.04 10.91
CA LYS A 91 11.73 -27.12 9.92
C LYS A 91 11.18 -27.21 8.49
N THR A 92 10.05 -26.56 8.25
CA THR A 92 9.39 -26.53 6.95
C THR A 92 9.73 -25.22 6.26
N THR A 93 10.04 -25.30 4.97
CA THR A 93 10.16 -24.14 4.10
C THR A 93 9.13 -24.28 2.98
N GLU A 94 8.32 -23.26 2.80
CA GLU A 94 7.39 -23.15 1.68
C GLU A 94 7.70 -21.89 0.88
N THR A 95 7.58 -21.99 -0.43
CA THR A 95 7.82 -20.87 -1.34
C THR A 95 6.59 -20.67 -2.21
N TYR A 96 6.12 -19.44 -2.27
CA TYR A 96 4.98 -19.05 -3.09
C TYR A 96 5.47 -18.10 -4.19
N SER A 97 5.23 -18.48 -5.44
CA SER A 97 5.34 -17.56 -6.57
C SER A 97 4.24 -16.49 -6.53
N TYR A 98 4.42 -15.38 -7.25
CA TYR A 98 3.37 -14.35 -7.37
C TYR A 98 2.05 -14.91 -7.90
N ARG A 99 2.09 -15.89 -8.82
CA ARG A 99 0.89 -16.54 -9.33
C ARG A 99 0.17 -17.36 -8.26
N GLN A 100 0.89 -18.18 -7.52
CA GLN A 100 0.31 -18.98 -6.44
C GLN A 100 -0.24 -18.07 -5.34
N LEU A 101 0.47 -16.99 -5.00
CA LEU A 101 -0.02 -16.02 -4.03
C LEU A 101 -1.31 -15.35 -4.50
N LEU A 102 -1.39 -14.95 -5.78
CA LEU A 102 -2.60 -14.37 -6.36
C LEU A 102 -3.79 -15.34 -6.24
N GLU A 103 -3.60 -16.60 -6.64
CA GLU A 103 -4.64 -17.63 -6.55
C GLU A 103 -5.16 -17.81 -5.11
N GLN A 104 -4.27 -17.85 -4.11
CA GLN A 104 -4.66 -17.96 -2.69
C GLN A 104 -5.41 -16.72 -2.19
N VAL A 105 -4.95 -15.52 -2.58
CA VAL A 105 -5.59 -14.25 -2.19
C VAL A 105 -6.97 -14.11 -2.84
N GLU A 106 -7.11 -14.45 -4.11
CA GLU A 106 -8.40 -14.42 -4.82
C GLU A 106 -9.40 -15.40 -4.21
N LEU A 107 -8.95 -16.62 -3.89
CA LEU A 107 -9.79 -17.62 -3.23
C LEU A 107 -10.29 -17.10 -1.87
N PHE A 108 -9.38 -16.60 -1.03
CA PHE A 108 -9.75 -16.05 0.28
C PHE A 108 -10.68 -14.83 0.16
N ALA A 109 -10.39 -13.92 -0.78
CA ALA A 109 -11.22 -12.75 -1.02
C ALA A 109 -12.63 -13.11 -1.53
N GLY A 110 -12.80 -14.23 -2.23
CA GLY A 110 -14.09 -14.75 -2.67
C GLY A 110 -15.00 -15.21 -1.53
N VAL A 111 -14.42 -15.75 -0.46
CA VAL A 111 -15.18 -16.22 0.72
C VAL A 111 -15.71 -15.07 1.57
N LEU A 112 -14.99 -13.95 1.66
CA LEU A 112 -15.36 -12.84 2.56
C LEU A 112 -16.77 -12.25 2.28
N PRO A 113 -17.17 -11.97 1.02
CA PRO A 113 -18.52 -11.53 0.72
C PRO A 113 -19.61 -12.56 1.01
N GLU A 114 -19.31 -13.87 0.91
CA GLU A 114 -20.24 -14.95 1.25
C GLU A 114 -20.57 -14.94 2.75
N GLU A 115 -19.59 -14.57 3.57
CA GLU A 115 -19.73 -14.33 5.02
C GLU A 115 -20.24 -12.92 5.36
N GLY A 116 -20.67 -12.15 4.35
CA GLY A 116 -21.32 -10.85 4.51
C GLY A 116 -20.38 -9.64 4.66
N VAL A 117 -19.07 -9.81 4.52
CA VAL A 117 -18.08 -8.73 4.60
C VAL A 117 -18.24 -7.76 3.44
N LYS A 118 -18.24 -6.46 3.73
CA LYS A 118 -18.37 -5.36 2.75
C LYS A 118 -17.20 -4.39 2.87
N LYS A 119 -17.05 -3.54 1.84
CA LYS A 119 -16.09 -2.44 1.86
C LYS A 119 -16.38 -1.52 3.05
N GLY A 120 -15.38 -1.34 3.91
CA GLY A 120 -15.48 -0.52 5.13
C GLY A 120 -15.64 -1.34 6.40
N ASP A 121 -15.89 -2.64 6.29
CA ASP A 121 -15.97 -3.53 7.45
C ASP A 121 -14.58 -3.90 7.97
N THR A 122 -14.50 -4.16 9.27
CA THR A 122 -13.27 -4.60 9.94
C THR A 122 -13.29 -6.12 10.12
N VAL A 123 -12.24 -6.79 9.64
CA VAL A 123 -12.04 -8.24 9.83
C VAL A 123 -10.83 -8.46 10.74
N VAL A 124 -11.00 -9.23 11.82
CA VAL A 124 -9.91 -9.57 12.74
C VAL A 124 -9.22 -10.84 12.24
N ILE A 125 -7.89 -10.77 12.06
CA ILE A 125 -7.07 -11.92 11.73
C ILE A 125 -6.38 -12.39 13.00
N TYR A 126 -6.61 -13.64 13.38
CA TYR A 126 -5.92 -14.31 14.47
C TYR A 126 -5.31 -15.60 13.95
N SER A 127 -3.99 -15.58 13.73
CA SER A 127 -3.20 -16.73 13.30
C SER A 127 -2.33 -17.22 14.46
N ILE A 128 -2.30 -18.53 14.68
CA ILE A 128 -1.49 -19.21 15.71
C ILE A 128 -0.21 -19.80 15.13
#